data_AF-A0AAW9ILW1-F1
#
_entry.id   AF-A0AAW9ILW1-F1
#
_cell.length_a   1.000
_cell.length_b   1.000
_cell.length_c   1.000
_cell.angle_alpha   90.00
_cell.angle_beta   90.00
_cell.angle_gamma   90.00
#
_symmetry.space_group_name_H-M   'P 1'
#
loop_
_entity.id
_entity.type
_entity.pdbx_description
1 polymer ?
#
loop_
_entity_poly.entity_id
_entity_poly.type
_entity_poly.pdbx_seq_one_letter_code
_entity_poly.pdbx_strand_id
1 'polypeptide(L)'
;FFTYPFKEYKGKANNVRVYKANNSYDEIEVVAKDILRMVRDNGYRFKDIAVVCRNIDEYEKISTVIFNEYNIPFFIDKKREILNNPLVVVIISSLEILSSNWSYESVFKYLKSGLVNIERDYI
;
A
#
# COMPACT_ATOMS: atom_id res chain seq x y z
N PHE A 1 -22.79 24.79 22.07
CA PHE A 1 -22.43 25.25 20.72
C PHE A 1 -21.11 26.00 20.80
N PHE A 2 -20.02 25.44 20.29
CA PHE A 2 -18.73 26.12 20.24
C PHE A 2 -18.73 27.13 19.08
N THR A 3 -19.08 28.37 19.36
CA THR A 3 -18.89 29.47 18.40
C THR A 3 -17.47 29.98 18.55
N TYR A 4 -16.54 29.38 17.80
CA TYR A 4 -15.19 29.92 17.65
C TYR A 4 -15.27 31.14 16.71
N PRO A 5 -14.70 32.30 17.05
CA PRO A 5 -14.71 33.46 16.14
C PRO A 5 -13.79 33.17 14.95
N PHE A 6 -14.37 32.72 13.83
CA PHE A 6 -13.63 32.53 12.59
C PHE A 6 -13.48 33.88 11.88
N LYS A 7 -12.24 34.26 11.60
CA LYS A 7 -11.94 35.39 10.71
C LYS A 7 -12.04 34.89 9.27
N GLU A 8 -13.06 35.35 8.57
CA GLU A 8 -13.31 34.96 7.18
C GLU A 8 -12.15 35.43 6.28
N TYR A 9 -11.52 34.50 5.56
CA TYR A 9 -10.41 34.81 4.66
C TYR A 9 -10.95 35.38 3.34
N LYS A 10 -10.73 36.69 3.11
CA LYS A 10 -11.25 37.41 1.94
C LYS A 10 -10.34 37.36 0.69
N GLY A 11 -9.21 36.67 0.76
CA GLY A 11 -8.29 36.50 -0.36
C GLY A 11 -8.72 35.38 -1.32
N LYS A 12 -8.17 35.36 -2.54
CA LYS A 12 -8.37 34.22 -3.45
C LYS A 12 -7.61 32.99 -2.91
N ALA A 13 -8.32 31.89 -2.74
CA ALA A 13 -7.73 30.61 -2.30
C ALA A 13 -7.18 29.83 -3.50
N ASN A 14 -5.98 30.19 -3.97
CA ASN A 14 -5.34 29.50 -5.10
C ASN A 14 -4.60 28.22 -4.70
N ASN A 15 -4.33 28.03 -3.41
CA ASN A 15 -3.45 26.96 -2.91
C ASN A 15 -4.22 25.84 -2.20
N VAL A 16 -5.54 25.99 -2.01
CA VAL A 16 -6.39 25.02 -1.34
C VAL A 16 -7.51 24.63 -2.29
N ARG A 17 -7.66 23.33 -2.49
CA ARG A 17 -8.73 22.77 -3.32
C ARG A 17 -9.45 21.70 -2.51
N VAL A 18 -10.77 21.72 -2.59
CA VAL A 18 -11.62 20.64 -2.06
C VAL A 18 -12.16 19.88 -3.25
N TYR A 19 -12.04 18.56 -3.20
CA TYR A 19 -12.55 17.65 -4.21
C TYR A 19 -13.44 16.60 -3.55
N LYS A 20 -14.53 16.25 -4.21
CA LYS A 20 -15.42 15.16 -3.78
C LYS A 20 -15.32 14.05 -4.81
N ALA A 21 -14.78 12.92 -4.40
CA ALA A 21 -14.74 11.71 -5.21
C ALA A 21 -16.04 10.90 -5.06
N ASN A 22 -16.32 10.05 -6.04
CA ASN A 22 -17.48 9.14 -5.97
C ASN A 22 -17.17 7.84 -5.21
N ASN A 23 -15.92 7.41 -5.23
CA ASN A 23 -15.43 6.20 -4.57
C ASN A 23 -13.94 6.36 -4.21
N SER A 24 -13.40 5.53 -3.30
CA SER A 24 -11.99 5.59 -2.90
C SER A 24 -11.01 5.35 -4.06
N TYR A 25 -11.40 4.54 -5.06
CA TYR A 25 -10.61 4.36 -6.29
C TYR A 25 -10.47 5.67 -7.08
N ASP A 26 -11.60 6.34 -7.33
CA ASP A 26 -11.66 7.61 -8.06
C ASP A 26 -10.91 8.71 -7.30
N GLU A 27 -11.00 8.71 -5.96
CA GLU A 27 -10.25 9.63 -5.11
C GLU A 27 -8.73 9.49 -5.30
N ILE A 28 -8.19 8.28 -5.18
CA ILE A 28 -6.76 8.02 -5.34
C ILE A 28 -6.33 8.27 -6.78
N GLU A 29 -7.15 7.94 -7.77
CA GLU A 29 -6.84 8.19 -9.18
C GLU A 29 -6.71 9.69 -9.47
N VAL A 30 -7.63 10.49 -8.94
CA VAL A 30 -7.56 11.96 -9.05
C VAL A 30 -6.33 12.50 -8.34
N VAL A 31 -6.00 11.97 -7.15
CA VAL A 31 -4.76 12.33 -6.46
C VAL A 31 -3.54 11.98 -7.32
N ALA A 32 -3.45 10.77 -7.88
CA ALA A 32 -2.35 10.36 -8.74
C ALA A 32 -2.19 11.28 -9.97
N LYS A 33 -3.31 11.66 -10.61
CA LYS A 33 -3.33 12.62 -11.73
C LYS A 33 -2.85 14.01 -11.31
N ASP A 34 -3.28 14.50 -10.16
CA ASP A 34 -2.85 15.81 -9.64
C ASP A 34 -1.36 15.80 -9.26
N ILE A 35 -0.84 14.69 -8.70
CA ILE A 35 0.60 14.49 -8.44
C ILE A 35 1.38 14.57 -9.75
N LEU A 36 0.96 13.84 -10.78
CA LEU A 36 1.61 13.87 -12.09
C LEU A 36 1.57 15.26 -12.73
N ARG A 37 0.46 15.97 -12.59
CA ARG A 37 0.33 17.36 -13.06
C ARG A 37 1.32 18.28 -12.34
N MET A 38 1.43 18.17 -11.01
CA MET A 38 2.39 18.96 -10.23
C MET A 38 3.84 18.66 -10.60
N VAL A 39 4.19 17.40 -10.84
CA VAL A 39 5.55 17.02 -11.25
C VAL A 39 5.85 17.49 -12.68
N ARG A 40 4.88 17.42 -13.60
CA ARG A 40 5.06 17.77 -15.02
C ARG A 40 5.03 19.28 -15.26
N ASP A 41 4.02 19.98 -14.75
CA ASP A 41 3.78 21.41 -15.06
C ASP A 41 4.54 22.35 -14.12
N ASN A 42 4.64 22.00 -12.84
CA ASN A 42 5.22 22.88 -11.82
C ASN A 42 6.65 22.47 -11.42
N GLY A 43 7.21 21.40 -11.99
CA GLY A 43 8.59 20.97 -11.75
C GLY A 43 8.86 20.41 -10.35
N TYR A 44 7.81 20.01 -9.61
CA TYR A 44 7.98 19.37 -8.30
C TYR A 44 8.61 17.98 -8.43
N ARG A 45 9.28 17.53 -7.37
CA ARG A 45 9.78 16.15 -7.29
C ARG A 45 8.82 15.32 -6.45
N PHE A 46 8.74 14.01 -6.71
CA PHE A 46 7.85 13.11 -5.96
C PHE A 46 8.07 13.15 -4.43
N LYS A 47 9.29 13.45 -3.99
CA LYS A 47 9.65 13.61 -2.56
C LYS A 47 9.02 14.84 -1.87
N ASP A 48 8.55 15.82 -2.64
CA ASP A 48 7.98 17.06 -2.10
C ASP A 48 6.46 16.92 -1.85
N ILE A 49 5.89 15.77 -2.23
CA ILE A 49 4.47 15.48 -2.18
C ILE A 49 4.23 14.37 -1.15
N ALA A 50 3.30 14.59 -0.22
CA ALA A 50 2.88 13.60 0.75
C ALA A 50 1.36 13.39 0.66
N VAL A 51 0.94 12.13 0.69
CA VAL A 51 -0.47 11.73 0.75
C VAL A 51 -0.75 11.21 2.15
N VAL A 52 -1.72 11.80 2.84
CA VAL A 52 -2.08 11.43 4.21
C VAL A 52 -3.51 10.90 4.22
N CYS A 53 -3.66 9.65 4.63
CA CYS A 53 -4.95 8.98 4.75
C CYS A 53 -5.20 8.63 6.22
N ARG A 54 -6.45 8.75 6.68
CA ARG A 54 -6.82 8.34 8.05
C ARG A 54 -6.81 6.82 8.22
N ASN A 55 -7.25 6.09 7.19
CA ASN A 55 -7.26 4.63 7.17
C ASN A 55 -6.28 4.14 6.11
N ILE A 56 -5.09 3.72 6.52
CA ILE A 56 -4.04 3.25 5.60
C ILE A 56 -4.39 1.86 5.05
N ASP A 57 -5.04 0.99 5.82
CA ASP A 57 -5.28 -0.40 5.43
C ASP A 57 -6.20 -0.55 4.21
N GLU A 58 -7.24 0.30 4.12
CA GLU A 58 -8.15 0.31 2.97
C GLU A 58 -7.48 0.94 1.73
N TYR A 59 -6.72 2.01 1.93
CA TYR A 59 -6.14 2.78 0.84
C TYR A 59 -4.83 2.17 0.33
N GLU A 60 -4.12 1.35 1.10
CA GLU A 60 -2.85 0.72 0.72
C GLU A 60 -2.99 -0.11 -0.55
N LYS A 61 -3.97 -1.01 -0.59
CA LYS A 61 -4.17 -1.92 -1.72
C LYS A 61 -4.47 -1.13 -3.00
N ILE A 62 -5.38 -0.17 -2.89
CA ILE A 62 -5.83 0.64 -4.03
C ILE A 62 -4.70 1.57 -4.50
N SER A 63 -4.01 2.22 -3.57
CA SER A 63 -2.90 3.13 -3.86
C SER A 63 -1.74 2.39 -4.50
N THR A 64 -1.44 1.17 -4.04
CA THR A 64 -0.38 0.34 -4.64
C THR A 64 -0.70 0.01 -6.10
N VAL A 65 -1.93 -0.37 -6.41
CA VAL A 65 -2.34 -0.68 -7.79
C VAL A 65 -2.25 0.56 -8.67
N ILE A 66 -2.89 1.65 -8.26
CA ILE A 66 -2.96 2.89 -9.05
C ILE A 66 -1.55 3.50 -9.21
N PHE A 67 -0.78 3.66 -8.15
CA PHE A 67 0.56 4.26 -8.27
C PHE A 67 1.51 3.40 -9.09
N ASN A 68 1.37 2.07 -9.08
CA ASN A 68 2.12 1.21 -10.00
C ASN A 68 1.68 1.41 -11.47
N GLU A 69 0.39 1.51 -11.75
CA GLU A 69 -0.10 1.79 -13.12
C GLU A 69 0.41 3.14 -13.65
N TYR A 70 0.42 4.16 -12.80
CA TYR A 70 0.90 5.50 -13.13
C TYR A 70 2.43 5.66 -13.02
N ASN A 71 3.18 4.59 -12.71
CA ASN A 71 4.63 4.58 -12.51
C ASN A 71 5.13 5.66 -11.51
N ILE A 72 4.38 5.89 -10.44
CA ILE A 72 4.73 6.85 -9.40
C ILE A 72 5.57 6.12 -8.34
N PRO A 73 6.80 6.57 -8.04
CA PRO A 73 7.56 5.99 -6.94
C PRO A 73 6.93 6.43 -5.60
N PHE A 74 6.48 5.48 -4.79
CA PHE A 74 5.83 5.75 -3.51
C PHE A 74 6.45 4.97 -2.35
N PHE A 75 6.25 5.49 -1.14
CA PHE A 75 6.60 4.82 0.11
C PHE A 75 5.38 4.83 1.02
N ILE A 76 5.00 3.65 1.51
CA ILE A 76 3.91 3.51 2.49
C ILE A 76 4.56 3.28 3.84
N ASP A 77 4.24 4.15 4.81
CA ASP A 77 4.69 4.03 6.20
C ASP A 77 3.90 2.95 6.95
N LYS A 78 4.00 1.71 6.46
CA LYS A 78 3.41 0.54 7.06
C LYS A 78 4.48 -0.50 7.29
N LYS A 79 4.44 -1.13 8.47
CA LYS A 79 5.28 -2.29 8.77
C LYS A 79 4.93 -3.39 7.78
N ARG A 80 5.89 -3.77 6.93
CA ARG A 80 5.75 -4.93 6.06
C ARG A 80 5.61 -6.17 6.93
N GLU A 81 4.56 -6.97 6.68
CA GLU A 81 4.39 -8.23 7.39
C GLU A 81 5.51 -9.20 7.02
N ILE A 82 6.28 -9.59 8.03
CA ILE A 82 7.40 -10.54 7.87
C ILE A 82 6.88 -11.96 7.58
N LEU A 83 5.62 -12.23 7.91
CA LEU A 83 4.95 -13.51 7.69
C LEU A 83 4.89 -13.92 6.21
N ASN A 84 4.92 -12.95 5.28
CA ASN A 84 4.95 -13.22 3.84
C ASN A 84 6.37 -13.48 3.31
N ASN A 85 7.40 -13.35 4.15
CA ASN A 85 8.77 -13.66 3.75
C ASN A 85 8.95 -15.18 3.61
N PRO A 86 9.39 -15.69 2.44
CA PRO A 86 9.58 -17.12 2.21
C PRO A 86 10.40 -17.82 3.31
N LEU A 87 11.44 -17.16 3.84
CA LEU A 87 12.28 -17.73 4.90
C LEU A 87 11.51 -17.97 6.20
N VAL A 88 10.65 -17.02 6.58
CA VAL A 88 9.83 -17.13 7.79
C VAL A 88 8.76 -18.20 7.62
N VAL A 89 8.17 -18.30 6.42
CA VAL A 89 7.22 -19.38 6.09
C VAL A 89 7.88 -20.76 6.22
N VAL A 90 9.13 -20.93 5.77
CA VAL A 90 9.90 -22.18 5.93
C VAL A 90 10.10 -22.53 7.40
N ILE A 91 10.58 -21.58 8.22
CA ILE A 91 10.84 -21.84 9.64
C ILE A 91 9.55 -22.26 10.35
N ILE A 92 8.46 -21.51 10.15
CA ILE A 92 7.17 -21.80 10.77
C ILE A 92 6.62 -23.15 10.28
N SER A 93 6.63 -23.40 8.97
CA SER A 93 6.12 -24.68 8.42
C SER A 93 6.95 -25.89 8.88
N SER A 94 8.27 -25.75 9.02
CA SER A 94 9.12 -26.83 9.58
C SER A 94 8.78 -27.17 11.03
N LEU A 95 8.49 -26.16 11.85
CA LEU A 95 8.04 -26.33 13.23
C LEU A 95 6.62 -26.94 13.29
N GLU A 96 5.72 -26.51 12.39
CA GLU A 96 4.38 -27.08 12.25
C GLU A 96 4.43 -28.57 11.85
N ILE A 97 5.31 -28.98 10.94
CA ILE A 97 5.49 -30.41 10.56
C ILE A 97 5.85 -31.26 11.78
N LEU A 98 6.78 -30.76 12.61
CA LEU A 98 7.21 -31.44 13.84
C LEU A 98 6.08 -31.51 14.89
N SER A 99 5.27 -30.46 15.00
CA SER A 99 4.19 -30.39 15.98
C SER A 99 2.89 -31.08 15.56
N SER A 100 2.62 -31.18 14.26
CA SER A 100 1.37 -31.71 13.68
C SER A 100 1.52 -33.10 13.08
N ASN A 101 2.56 -33.84 13.47
CA ASN A 101 2.75 -35.24 13.10
C ASN A 101 2.72 -35.50 11.58
N TRP A 102 3.36 -34.61 10.79
CA TRP A 102 3.40 -34.68 9.32
C TRP A 102 2.04 -34.49 8.63
N SER A 103 1.27 -33.49 9.03
CA SER A 103 0.05 -33.12 8.29
C SER A 103 0.38 -32.71 6.84
N TYR A 104 -0.49 -33.12 5.92
CA TYR A 104 -0.32 -32.83 4.48
C TYR A 104 -0.24 -31.32 4.21
N GLU A 105 -1.06 -30.51 4.90
CA GLU A 105 -1.06 -29.05 4.74
C GLU A 105 0.28 -28.42 5.13
N SER A 106 0.89 -28.84 6.24
CA SER A 106 2.17 -28.28 6.70
C SER A 106 3.33 -28.68 5.79
N VAL A 107 3.33 -29.91 5.28
CA VAL A 107 4.33 -30.37 4.31
C VAL A 107 4.18 -29.62 2.97
N PHE A 108 2.96 -29.46 2.47
CA PHE A 108 2.72 -28.76 1.21
C PHE A 108 3.09 -27.27 1.30
N LYS A 109 2.79 -26.62 2.43
CA LYS A 109 3.18 -25.23 2.70
C LYS A 109 4.70 -25.06 2.76
N TYR A 110 5.41 -26.03 3.35
CA TYR A 110 6.88 -26.08 3.35
C TYR A 110 7.44 -26.24 1.93
N LEU A 111 6.91 -27.17 1.14
CA LEU A 111 7.34 -27.42 -0.25
C LEU A 111 7.08 -26.20 -1.17
N LYS A 112 5.93 -25.55 -1.00
CA LYS A 112 5.51 -24.40 -1.80
C LYS A 112 6.25 -23.10 -1.46
N SER A 113 7.05 -23.08 -0.40
CA SER A 113 7.86 -21.92 0.00
C SER A 113 8.93 -21.53 -1.03
N GLY A 114 9.26 -22.41 -1.98
CA GLY A 114 10.21 -22.15 -3.06
C GLY A 114 11.68 -22.09 -2.63
N LEU A 115 11.96 -22.32 -1.35
CA LEU A 115 13.32 -22.43 -0.78
C LEU A 115 13.79 -23.88 -0.64
N VAL A 116 12.88 -24.83 -0.81
CA VAL A 116 13.21 -26.24 -0.90
C VAL A 116 13.57 -26.53 -2.36
N ASN A 117 14.76 -27.07 -2.59
CA ASN A 117 15.27 -27.38 -3.93
C ASN A 117 14.59 -28.63 -4.51
N ILE A 118 13.28 -28.55 -4.71
CA ILE A 118 12.47 -29.57 -5.38
C ILE A 118 11.99 -28.95 -6.68
N GLU A 119 12.32 -29.61 -7.78
CA GLU A 119 11.87 -29.21 -9.10
C GLU A 119 10.33 -29.19 -9.13
N ARG A 120 9.75 -28.10 -9.66
CA ARG A 120 8.30 -27.92 -9.81
C ARG A 120 7.63 -28.98 -10.69
N ASP A 121 8.40 -29.90 -11.27
CA ASP A 121 7.93 -31.02 -12.10
C ASP A 121 7.30 -32.14 -11.27
N TYR A 122 7.59 -32.22 -9.97
CA TYR A 122 7.10 -33.26 -9.05
C TYR A 122 5.98 -32.81 -8.10
N ILE A 123 5.41 -31.61 -8.30
CA ILE A 123 4.34 -31.01 -7.47
C ILE A 123 3.07 -30.87 -8.30
#